data_AF-A0A947YCX5-F1
#
_entry.id   AF-A0A947YCX5-F1
#
_cell.length_a   1.000
_cell.length_b   1.000
_cell.length_c   1.000
_cell.angle_alpha   90.00
_cell.angle_beta   90.00
_cell.angle_gamma   90.00
#
_symmetry.space_group_name_H-M   'P 1'
#
loop_
_entity.id
_entity.type
_entity.pdbx_description
1 polymer ?
#
loop_
_entity_poly.entity_id
_entity_poly.type
_entity_poly.pdbx_seq_one_letter_code
_entity_poly.pdbx_strand_id
1 'polypeptide(L)' 'LFVFVLNKDIPATNNSAERALRHSVIARKISGGTRSAKGSKTKEVLSSLFGTWDTKGLNPLKECGKLLTNPNYAI' A
#
# COMPACT_ATOMS: atom_id res chain seq x y z
N LEU A 1 -1.82 -15.56 -14.53
CA LEU A 1 -1.18 -14.41 -15.22
C LEU A 1 -1.96 -13.94 -16.46
N PHE A 2 -2.63 -14.81 -17.23
CA PHE A 2 -3.34 -14.43 -18.48
C PHE A 2 -4.86 -14.66 -18.46
N VAL A 3 -5.54 -14.36 -17.35
CA VAL A 3 -7.00 -14.63 -17.22
C VAL A 3 -7.83 -13.87 -18.25
N PHE A 4 -7.34 -12.71 -18.72
CA PHE A 4 -7.95 -11.92 -19.79
C PHE A 4 -8.04 -12.64 -21.14
N VAL A 5 -7.24 -13.70 -21.37
CA VAL A 5 -7.35 -14.53 -22.59
C VAL A 5 -8.61 -15.38 -22.56
N LEU A 6 -9.04 -15.81 -21.38
CA LEU A 6 -10.23 -16.65 -21.17
C LEU A 6 -11.49 -15.81 -20.90
N ASN A 7 -11.34 -14.58 -20.40
CA ASN A 7 -12.45 -13.70 -20.06
C ASN A 7 -12.19 -12.27 -20.57
N LYS A 8 -13.00 -11.83 -21.54
CA LYS A 8 -12.88 -10.52 -22.22
C LYS A 8 -13.23 -9.33 -21.32
N ASP A 9 -13.93 -9.55 -20.22
CA ASP A 9 -14.29 -8.49 -19.26
C ASP A 9 -13.11 -8.11 -18.36
N ILE A 10 -12.05 -8.93 -18.34
CA ILE A 10 -10.84 -8.67 -17.57
C ILE A 10 -9.84 -7.92 -18.47
N PRO A 11 -9.41 -6.70 -18.10
CA PRO A 11 -8.44 -5.97 -18.89
C PRO A 11 -7.09 -6.69 -18.92
N ALA A 12 -6.43 -6.67 -20.08
CA ALA A 12 -5.09 -7.25 -20.29
C ALA A 12 -3.95 -6.43 -19.63
N THR A 13 -4.28 -5.36 -18.93
CA THR A 13 -3.32 -4.50 -18.23
C THR A 13 -3.09 -5.01 -16.81
N ASN A 14 -1.96 -4.63 -16.19
CA ASN A 14 -1.66 -4.99 -14.80
C ASN A 14 -2.87 -4.69 -13.92
N ASN A 15 -3.28 -5.67 -13.12
CA ASN A 15 -4.46 -5.56 -12.28
C ASN A 15 -4.31 -4.46 -11.21
N SER A 16 -5.41 -4.08 -10.57
CA SER A 16 -5.42 -3.03 -9.53
C SER A 16 -4.44 -3.34 -8.39
N ALA A 17 -4.34 -4.61 -7.98
CA ALA A 17 -3.43 -5.03 -6.91
C ALA A 17 -1.95 -4.84 -7.28
N GLU A 18 -1.55 -5.23 -8.50
CA GLU A 18 -0.19 -5.04 -9.02
C GLU A 18 0.17 -3.55 -9.14
N ARG A 19 -0.78 -2.72 -9.58
CA ARG A 19 -0.57 -1.27 -9.65
C ARG A 19 -0.41 -0.65 -8.26
N ALA A 20 -1.20 -1.09 -7.28
CA ALA A 20 -1.09 -0.64 -5.90
C ALA A 20 0.31 -0.96 -5.30
N LEU A 21 0.87 -2.14 -5.62
CA LEU A 21 2.20 -2.53 -5.17
C LEU A 21 3.34 -1.71 -5.79
N ARG A 22 3.13 -1.12 -6.97
CA ARG A 22 4.18 -0.46 -7.78
C ARG A 22 4.98 0.58 -6.99
N HIS A 23 4.30 1.40 -6.20
CA HIS A 23 4.93 2.43 -5.36
C HIS A 23 5.90 1.84 -4.34
N SER A 24 5.51 0.75 -3.68
CA SER A 24 6.34 0.07 -2.67
C SER A 24 7.56 -0.62 -3.28
N VAL A 25 7.44 -1.21 -4.48
CA VAL A 25 8.58 -1.82 -5.18
C VAL A 25 9.58 -0.77 -5.65
N ILE A 26 9.10 0.35 -6.20
CA ILE A 26 9.96 1.47 -6.61
C ILE A 26 10.67 2.07 -5.40
N ALA A 27 9.94 2.33 -4.32
CA ALA A 27 10.52 2.87 -3.09
C ALA A 27 11.62 1.94 -2.54
N ARG A 28 11.39 0.62 -2.50
CA ARG A 28 12.40 -0.37 -2.10
C ARG A 28 13.62 -0.34 -3.02
N LYS A 29 13.42 -0.23 -4.33
CA LYS A 29 14.52 -0.20 -5.30
C LYS A 29 15.41 1.04 -5.11
N ILE A 30 14.79 2.20 -4.87
CA ILE A 30 15.50 3.47 -4.68
C ILE A 30 16.18 3.52 -3.31
N SER A 31 15.50 3.09 -2.24
CA SER A 31 15.97 3.24 -0.86
C SER A 31 16.81 2.07 -0.34
N GLY A 32 16.92 0.97 -1.11
CA GLY A 32 17.51 -0.29 -0.64
C GLY A 32 16.62 -1.11 0.32
N GLY A 33 15.37 -0.70 0.54
CA GLY A 33 14.42 -1.41 1.39
C GLY A 33 14.71 -1.34 2.89
N THR A 34 14.19 -2.31 3.64
CA THR A 34 14.33 -2.43 5.10
C THR A 34 15.48 -3.37 5.45
N ARG A 35 16.16 -3.11 6.58
CA ARG A 35 17.32 -3.89 7.07
C ARG A 35 17.06 -4.73 8.33
N SER A 36 15.82 -4.78 8.79
CA SER A 36 15.43 -5.57 9.97
C SER A 36 14.00 -6.08 9.86
N ALA A 37 13.68 -7.18 10.55
CA ALA A 37 12.33 -7.72 10.61
C ALA A 37 11.32 -6.70 11.15
N LYS A 38 11.70 -5.97 12.22
CA LYS A 38 10.90 -4.87 12.77
C LYS A 38 10.64 -3.80 11.72
N GLY A 39 11.67 -3.35 11.00
CA GLY A 39 11.53 -2.35 9.93
C GLY A 39 10.62 -2.82 8.81
N SER A 40 10.75 -4.08 8.38
CA SER A 40 9.87 -4.69 7.37
C SER A 40 8.41 -4.68 7.84
N LYS A 41 8.15 -5.09 9.10
CA LYS A 41 6.79 -5.09 9.64
C LYS A 41 6.20 -3.70 9.75
N THR A 42 6.97 -2.71 10.21
CA THR A 42 6.54 -1.31 10.23
C THR A 42 6.20 -0.82 8.81
N LYS A 43 7.06 -1.09 7.82
CA LYS A 43 6.82 -0.66 6.43
C LYS A 43 5.57 -1.32 5.84
N GLU A 44 5.33 -2.60 6.13
CA GLU A 44 4.13 -3.34 5.71
C GLU A 44 2.86 -2.70 6.28
N VAL A 45 2.82 -2.46 7.60
CA VAL A 45 1.66 -1.84 8.28
C VAL A 45 1.39 -0.44 7.71
N LEU A 46 2.43 0.39 7.60
CA LEU A 46 2.27 1.74 7.05
C LEU A 46 1.79 1.68 5.59
N SER A 47 2.38 0.84 4.74
CA SER A 47 1.96 0.70 3.34
C SER A 47 0.49 0.30 3.22
N SER A 48 -0.01 -0.55 4.12
CA SER A 48 -1.42 -0.94 4.18
C SER A 48 -2.34 0.22 4.58
N LEU A 49 -1.97 0.97 5.64
CA LEU A 49 -2.73 2.14 6.08
C LEU A 49 -2.84 3.21 4.98
N PHE A 50 -1.70 3.60 4.42
CA PHE A 50 -1.64 4.61 3.36
C PHE A 50 -2.37 4.15 2.10
N GLY A 51 -2.21 2.89 1.68
CA GLY A 51 -2.93 2.33 0.54
C GLY A 51 -4.45 2.27 0.75
N THR A 52 -4.89 2.02 1.98
CA THR A 52 -6.32 2.03 2.34
C THR A 52 -6.90 3.43 2.26
N TRP A 53 -6.19 4.44 2.77
CA TRP A 53 -6.64 5.84 2.67
C TRP A 53 -6.71 6.32 1.22
N ASP A 54 -5.70 5.99 0.41
CA ASP A 54 -5.65 6.31 -1.02
C ASP A 54 -6.83 5.67 -1.78
N THR A 55 -7.08 4.38 -1.57
CA THR A 55 -8.21 3.66 -2.19
C THR A 55 -9.58 4.26 -1.82
N LYS A 56 -9.69 4.86 -0.63
CA LYS A 56 -10.89 5.54 -0.14
C LYS A 56 -10.97 7.02 -0.57
N GLY A 57 -9.97 7.55 -1.27
CA GLY A 57 -9.89 8.97 -1.63
C GLY A 57 -9.69 9.91 -0.43
N LEU A 58 -9.13 9.40 0.66
CA LEU A 58 -8.87 10.18 1.88
C LEU A 58 -7.51 10.86 1.81
N ASN A 59 -7.39 12.05 2.41
CA ASN A 59 -6.11 12.75 2.51
C ASN A 59 -5.20 12.05 3.54
N PRO A 60 -4.05 11.47 3.13
CA PRO A 60 -3.25 10.67 4.05
C PRO A 60 -2.62 11.44 5.21
N LEU A 61 -2.30 12.73 5.01
CA LEU A 61 -1.73 13.56 6.07
C LEU A 61 -2.77 13.83 7.16
N LYS A 62 -4.01 14.10 6.77
CA LYS A 62 -5.13 14.30 7.70
C LYS A 62 -5.45 13.03 8.48
N GLU A 63 -5.52 11.88 7.82
CA GLU A 63 -5.80 10.60 8.48
C GLU A 63 -4.65 10.15 9.39
N CYS A 64 -3.40 10.39 9.00
CA CYS A 64 -2.25 10.17 9.87
C CYS A 64 -2.32 11.02 11.14
N GLY A 65 -2.66 12.32 11.01
CA GLY A 65 -2.85 13.20 12.16
C GLY A 65 -3.94 12.71 13.11
N LYS A 66 -5.09 12.26 12.57
CA LYS A 66 -6.15 11.64 13.38
C LYS A 66 -5.66 10.37 14.08
N LEU A 67 -4.94 9.49 13.39
CA LEU A 67 -4.42 8.26 13.96
C LEU A 67 -3.47 8.54 15.14
N LEU A 68 -2.54 9.49 14.97
CA LEU A 68 -1.56 9.87 15.99
C LEU A 68 -2.17 10.57 17.21
N THR A 69 -3.30 11.25 17.02
CA THR A 69 -3.99 11.99 18.09
C THR A 69 -5.14 11.21 18.73
N ASN A 70 -5.46 10.01 18.22
CA ASN A 70 -6.54 9.20 18.76
C ASN A 70 -6.05 8.42 19.99
N PRO A 71 -6.53 8.74 21.21
CA PRO A 71 -6.11 8.05 22.43
C PRO A 71 -6.50 6.57 22.46
N ASN A 72 -7.46 6.15 21.61
CA ASN A 72 -7.93 4.76 21.55
C ASN A 72 -7.06 3.85 20.67
N TYR A 73 -6.03 4.38 20.00
CA TYR A 73 -5.11 3.59 19.16
C TYR A 73 -3.76 3.30 19.84
N ALA A 74 -3.60 3.63 21.12
CA ALA A 74 -2.45 3.20 21.90
C ALA A 74 -2.46 1.66 22.02
N ILE A 75 -1.50 1.02 21.35
CA ILE A 75 -1.18 -0.40 21.49
C ILE A 75 -0.46 -0.60 22.83
#